data_AF-A0A3D4HSI4-F1
#
_entry.id   AF-A0A3D4HSI4-F1
#
_cell.length_a   1.000
_cell.length_b   1.000
_cell.length_c   1.000
_cell.angle_alpha   90.00
_cell.angle_beta   90.00
_cell.angle_gamma   90.00
#
_symmetry.space_group_name_H-M   'P 1'
#
loop_
_entity.id
_entity.type
_entity.pdbx_description
1 polymer ?
#
loop_
_entity_poly.entity_id
_entity_poly.type
_entity_poly.pdbx_seq_one_letter_code
_entity_poly.pdbx_strand_id
1 'polypeptide(L)'
;NNTMLTIPLITIILTWKGAGATALIYIANISNIDPALYEAATIDGASPLKRIRYITLPSIFSLGKMMLILQIISVFQILYEPLVLKNGGPNNASISIMMLVWNYANRNMDYPMAAATSVVICVILIIFSGLYFKLTKTKEA
;
A
#
# COMPACT_ATOMS: atom_id res chain seq x y z
N ASN A 1 12.74 2.95 -25.65
CA ASN A 1 13.84 3.57 -24.90
C ASN A 1 13.38 4.89 -24.26
N ASN A 2 12.17 4.93 -23.69
CA ASN A 2 11.53 6.20 -23.29
C ASN A 2 11.32 6.22 -21.77
N THR A 3 12.08 7.07 -21.08
CA THR A 3 12.11 7.20 -19.62
C THR A 3 10.74 7.58 -19.05
N MET A 4 9.97 8.38 -19.80
CA MET A 4 8.63 8.85 -19.44
C MET A 4 7.62 7.71 -19.22
N LEU A 5 7.77 6.59 -19.92
CA LEU A 5 6.85 5.44 -19.80
C LEU A 5 7.27 4.44 -18.72
N THR A 6 8.49 4.54 -18.19
CA THR A 6 9.01 3.52 -17.26
C THR A 6 8.30 3.60 -15.91
N ILE A 7 8.10 4.80 -15.36
CA ILE A 7 7.42 4.99 -14.06
C ILE A 7 5.94 4.57 -14.12
N PRO A 8 5.13 4.99 -15.12
CA PRO A 8 3.75 4.53 -15.25
C PRO A 8 3.62 3.01 -15.40
N LEU A 9 4.47 2.37 -16.20
CA LEU A 9 4.45 0.93 -16.39
C LEU A 9 4.77 0.18 -15.08
N ILE A 10 5.79 0.62 -14.34
CA ILE A 10 6.12 0.07 -13.02
C ILE A 10 4.92 0.19 -12.08
N THR A 11 4.25 1.35 -12.07
CA THR A 11 3.08 1.61 -11.21
C THR A 11 1.92 0.66 -11.54
N ILE A 12 1.64 0.44 -12.81
CA ILE A 12 0.58 -0.49 -13.26
C ILE A 12 0.92 -1.92 -12.85
N ILE A 13 2.17 -2.36 -13.06
CA ILE A 13 2.63 -3.70 -12.68
C ILE A 13 2.52 -3.91 -11.17
N LEU A 14 2.96 -2.94 -10.38
CA LEU A 14 2.84 -2.96 -8.92
C LEU A 14 1.39 -3.05 -8.45
N THR A 15 0.52 -2.25 -9.07
CA THR A 15 -0.92 -2.23 -8.77
C THR A 15 -1.55 -3.59 -9.09
N TRP A 16 -1.25 -4.14 -10.27
CA TRP A 16 -1.75 -5.45 -10.69
C TRP A 16 -1.29 -6.57 -9.76
N LYS A 17 -0.01 -6.58 -9.37
CA LYS A 17 0.56 -7.56 -8.44
C LYS A 17 -0.16 -7.57 -7.09
N GLY A 18 -0.49 -6.39 -6.56
CA GLY A 18 -1.17 -6.25 -5.26
C GLY A 18 -2.69 -6.39 -5.30
N ALA A 19 -3.31 -6.23 -6.48
CA ALA A 19 -4.76 -6.16 -6.63
C ALA A 19 -5.47 -7.42 -6.15
N GLY A 20 -4.95 -8.61 -6.48
CA GLY A 20 -5.58 -9.88 -6.11
C GLY A 20 -5.69 -10.09 -4.60
N ALA A 21 -4.57 -9.94 -3.88
CA ALA A 21 -4.55 -10.09 -2.43
C ALA A 21 -5.42 -9.04 -1.73
N THR A 22 -5.35 -7.79 -2.19
CA THR A 22 -6.15 -6.68 -1.65
C THR A 22 -7.65 -6.91 -1.85
N ALA A 23 -8.06 -7.41 -3.02
CA ALA A 23 -9.44 -7.74 -3.31
C ALA A 23 -9.99 -8.84 -2.39
N LEU A 24 -9.20 -9.89 -2.13
CA LEU A 24 -9.58 -10.97 -1.21
C LEU A 24 -9.81 -10.45 0.21
N ILE A 25 -8.95 -9.55 0.70
CA ILE A 25 -9.09 -8.94 2.02
C ILE A 25 -10.38 -8.11 2.10
N TYR A 26 -10.67 -7.30 1.08
CA TYR A 26 -11.91 -6.52 1.06
C TYR A 26 -13.15 -7.40 0.98
N ILE A 27 -13.15 -8.45 0.15
CA ILE A 27 -14.27 -9.39 0.07
C ILE A 27 -14.48 -10.09 1.41
N ALA A 28 -13.42 -10.57 2.07
CA ALA A 28 -13.51 -11.21 3.37
C ALA A 28 -14.10 -10.27 4.44
N ASN A 29 -13.77 -8.99 4.40
CA ASN A 29 -14.35 -8.00 5.30
C ASN A 29 -15.84 -7.73 5.02
N ILE A 30 -16.22 -7.60 3.75
CA ILE A 30 -17.63 -7.43 3.34
C ILE A 30 -18.46 -8.64 3.75
N SER A 31 -17.93 -9.85 3.58
CA SER A 31 -18.59 -11.11 3.98
C SER A 31 -18.79 -11.26 5.49
N ASN A 32 -18.07 -10.49 6.32
CA ASN A 32 -18.25 -10.46 7.78
C ASN A 32 -19.33 -9.46 8.23
N ILE A 33 -19.90 -8.66 7.33
CA ILE A 33 -20.96 -7.72 7.69
C ILE A 33 -22.24 -8.51 8.01
N ASP A 34 -22.84 -8.24 9.16
CA ASP A 34 -24.09 -8.88 9.59
C ASP A 34 -25.19 -8.70 8.53
N PRO A 35 -25.73 -9.82 7.98
CA PRO A 35 -26.85 -9.77 7.05
C PRO A 35 -28.07 -9.00 7.58
N ALA A 36 -28.30 -8.99 8.89
CA ALA A 36 -29.43 -8.30 9.52
C ALA A 36 -29.43 -6.79 9.23
N LEU A 37 -28.25 -6.17 9.07
CA LEU A 37 -28.14 -4.75 8.69
C LEU A 37 -28.70 -4.49 7.29
N TYR A 38 -28.48 -5.42 6.35
CA TYR A 38 -29.01 -5.31 4.99
C TYR A 38 -30.50 -5.63 4.93
N GLU A 39 -30.98 -6.58 5.73
CA GLU A 39 -32.41 -6.90 5.85
C GLU A 39 -33.20 -5.76 6.46
N ALA A 40 -32.73 -5.19 7.58
CA ALA A 40 -33.33 -4.01 8.20
C ALA A 40 -33.40 -2.83 7.23
N ALA A 41 -32.29 -2.53 6.53
CA ALA A 41 -32.29 -1.49 5.51
C ALA A 41 -33.23 -1.81 4.32
N THR A 42 -33.50 -3.07 4.04
CA THR A 42 -34.50 -3.47 3.04
C THR A 42 -35.92 -3.16 3.51
N ILE A 43 -36.22 -3.49 4.75
CA ILE A 43 -37.51 -3.21 5.39
C ILE A 43 -37.76 -1.70 5.47
N ASP A 44 -36.71 -0.91 5.76
CA ASP A 44 -36.75 0.56 5.77
C ASP A 44 -36.81 1.21 4.37
N GLY A 45 -36.91 0.42 3.30
CA GLY A 45 -37.03 0.93 1.92
C GLY A 45 -35.74 1.52 1.35
N ALA A 46 -34.57 1.17 1.88
CA ALA A 46 -33.30 1.63 1.34
C ALA A 46 -33.01 0.95 -0.02
N SER A 47 -32.76 1.77 -1.05
CA SER A 47 -32.31 1.32 -2.36
C SER A 47 -30.91 0.68 -2.30
N PRO A 48 -30.51 -0.15 -3.28
CA PRO A 48 -29.20 -0.82 -3.27
C PRO A 48 -28.01 0.14 -3.13
N LEU A 49 -28.07 1.32 -3.77
CA LEU A 49 -27.04 2.35 -3.65
C LEU A 49 -26.95 2.95 -2.24
N LYS A 50 -28.09 3.11 -1.55
CA LYS A 50 -28.10 3.56 -0.15
C LYS A 50 -27.44 2.52 0.75
N ARG A 51 -27.71 1.22 0.55
CA ARG A 51 -27.05 0.15 1.31
C ARG A 51 -25.55 0.13 1.10
N ILE A 52 -25.09 0.27 -0.13
CA ILE A 52 -23.65 0.37 -0.43
C ILE A 52 -23.03 1.58 0.29
N ARG A 53 -23.65 2.76 0.20
CA ARG A 53 -23.05 3.98 0.76
C ARG A 53 -23.10 4.04 2.29
N TYR A 54 -24.12 3.49 2.93
CA TYR A 54 -24.33 3.60 4.38
C TYR A 54 -23.96 2.36 5.18
N ILE A 55 -23.88 1.17 4.57
CA ILE A 55 -23.50 -0.07 5.25
C ILE A 55 -22.12 -0.53 4.76
N THR A 56 -21.97 -0.76 3.46
CA THR A 56 -20.76 -1.37 2.90
C THR A 56 -19.57 -0.41 2.92
N LEU A 57 -19.74 0.82 2.45
CA LEU A 57 -18.66 1.80 2.31
C LEU A 57 -18.04 2.20 3.65
N PRO A 58 -18.80 2.46 4.73
CA PRO A 58 -18.22 2.76 6.04
C PRO A 58 -17.44 1.57 6.63
N SER A 59 -17.93 0.35 6.42
CA SER A 59 -17.22 -0.88 6.85
C SER A 59 -15.86 -1.01 6.14
N ILE A 60 -15.87 -0.90 4.80
CA ILE A 60 -14.65 -0.94 3.99
C ILE A 60 -13.70 0.20 4.36
N PHE A 61 -14.20 1.40 4.66
CA PHE A 61 -13.37 2.55 5.01
C PHE A 61 -12.53 2.31 6.28
N SER A 62 -13.05 1.56 7.24
CA SER A 62 -12.30 1.19 8.44
C SER A 62 -11.09 0.30 8.09
N LEU A 63 -11.33 -0.76 7.32
CA LEU A 63 -10.29 -1.64 6.81
C LEU A 63 -9.32 -0.92 5.85
N GLY A 64 -9.85 -0.05 5.00
CA GLY A 64 -9.11 0.69 3.99
C GLY A 64 -8.07 1.63 4.58
N LYS A 65 -8.34 2.20 5.77
CA LYS A 65 -7.34 2.97 6.52
C LYS A 65 -6.13 2.09 6.88
N MET A 66 -6.36 0.91 7.46
CA MET A 66 -5.29 -0.05 7.79
C MET A 66 -4.52 -0.49 6.53
N MET A 67 -5.24 -0.82 5.45
CA MET A 67 -4.61 -1.21 4.19
C MET A 67 -3.76 -0.07 3.60
N LEU A 68 -4.19 1.18 3.75
CA LEU A 68 -3.47 2.35 3.24
C LEU A 68 -2.09 2.50 3.90
N ILE A 69 -1.98 2.35 5.23
CA ILE A 69 -0.66 2.44 5.88
C ILE A 69 0.26 1.30 5.46
N LEU A 70 -0.27 0.07 5.36
CA LEU A 70 0.50 -1.08 4.89
C LEU A 70 0.98 -0.88 3.45
N GLN A 71 0.14 -0.27 2.60
CA GLN A 71 0.52 0.06 1.23
C GLN A 71 1.62 1.12 1.18
N ILE A 72 1.55 2.16 2.03
CA ILE A 72 2.61 3.18 2.13
C ILE A 72 3.93 2.50 2.53
N ILE A 73 3.93 1.66 3.57
CA ILE A 73 5.12 0.93 4.03
C ILE A 73 5.68 0.06 2.89
N SER A 74 4.81 -0.65 2.16
CA SER A 74 5.17 -1.51 1.04
C SER A 74 5.90 -0.74 -0.07
N VAL A 75 5.49 0.50 -0.37
CA VAL A 75 6.14 1.34 -1.39
C VAL A 75 7.61 1.63 -1.06
N PHE A 76 7.94 1.90 0.20
CA PHE A 76 9.32 2.13 0.63
C PHE A 76 10.21 0.87 0.54
N GLN A 77 9.58 -0.31 0.50
CA GLN A 77 10.25 -1.61 0.43
C GLN A 77 10.30 -2.21 -0.99
N ILE A 78 9.82 -1.48 -2.01
CA ILE A 78 9.89 -1.89 -3.41
C ILE A 78 11.34 -2.08 -3.82
N LEU A 79 11.68 -3.26 -4.33
CA LEU A 79 13.05 -3.64 -4.67
C LEU A 79 13.12 -4.39 -5.99
N TYR A 80 12.33 -5.44 -6.09
CA TYR A 80 12.39 -6.38 -7.20
C TYR A 80 11.93 -5.77 -8.52
N GLU A 81 10.95 -4.88 -8.49
CA GLU A 81 10.33 -4.30 -9.68
C GLU A 81 11.31 -3.39 -10.41
N PRO A 82 11.99 -2.42 -9.75
CA PRO A 82 13.08 -1.66 -10.37
C PRO A 82 14.26 -2.52 -10.81
N LEU A 83 14.65 -3.54 -10.03
CA LEU A 83 15.77 -4.42 -10.38
C LEU A 83 15.51 -5.17 -11.69
N VAL A 84 14.35 -5.82 -11.80
CA VAL A 84 13.96 -6.59 -12.98
C VAL A 84 13.76 -5.66 -14.18
N LEU A 85 13.26 -4.44 -13.95
CA LEU A 85 13.07 -3.43 -14.99
C LEU A 85 14.36 -2.61 -15.21
N LYS A 86 15.36 -3.29 -15.78
CA LYS A 86 16.62 -2.70 -16.26
C LYS A 86 17.38 -1.90 -15.20
N ASN A 87 17.37 -2.34 -13.94
CA ASN A 87 18.02 -1.65 -12.83
C ASN A 87 17.56 -0.19 -12.65
N GLY A 88 16.26 0.06 -12.58
CA GLY A 88 15.71 1.39 -12.31
C GLY A 88 15.46 2.24 -13.56
N GLY A 89 15.36 1.61 -14.73
CA GLY A 89 15.03 2.29 -15.98
C GLY A 89 16.18 3.12 -16.60
N PRO A 90 15.94 3.77 -17.75
CA PRO A 90 16.93 4.65 -18.35
C PRO A 90 17.26 5.80 -17.38
N ASN A 91 18.55 6.06 -17.18
CA ASN A 91 19.05 7.16 -16.33
C ASN A 91 18.57 7.12 -14.86
N ASN A 92 18.44 5.94 -14.26
CA ASN A 92 18.06 5.75 -12.85
C ASN A 92 16.67 6.31 -12.46
N ALA A 93 15.80 6.56 -13.43
CA ALA A 93 14.52 7.25 -13.21
C ALA A 93 13.53 6.51 -12.28
N SER A 94 13.77 5.24 -11.98
CA SER A 94 12.88 4.41 -11.15
C SER A 94 13.62 3.70 -10.02
N ILE A 95 14.79 4.21 -9.61
CA ILE A 95 15.48 3.67 -8.44
C ILE A 95 14.64 3.95 -7.19
N SER A 96 14.24 2.88 -6.52
CA SER A 96 13.65 2.95 -5.19
C SER A 96 14.73 3.08 -4.11
N ILE A 97 14.35 3.55 -2.92
CA ILE A 97 15.30 3.70 -1.81
C ILE A 97 15.87 2.32 -1.40
N MET A 98 15.06 1.26 -1.41
CA MET A 98 15.55 -0.09 -1.17
C MET A 98 16.51 -0.59 -2.26
N MET A 99 16.32 -0.15 -3.51
CA MET A 99 17.26 -0.47 -4.59
C MET A 99 18.60 0.25 -4.41
N LEU A 100 18.64 1.45 -3.81
CA LEU A 100 19.90 2.10 -3.42
C LEU A 100 20.66 1.27 -2.40
N VAL A 101 19.97 0.77 -1.37
CA VAL A 101 20.56 -0.14 -0.37
C VAL A 101 21.16 -1.38 -1.04
N TRP A 102 20.43 -1.97 -2.00
CA TRP A 102 20.92 -3.10 -2.79
C TRP A 102 22.24 -2.76 -3.49
N ASN A 103 22.25 -1.67 -4.25
CA ASN A 103 23.42 -1.21 -5.00
C ASN A 103 24.63 -0.97 -4.09
N TYR A 104 24.45 -0.34 -2.93
CA TYR A 104 25.54 -0.14 -1.97
C TYR A 104 26.11 -1.47 -1.48
N ALA A 105 25.25 -2.40 -1.04
CA ALA A 105 25.69 -3.65 -0.43
C ALA A 105 26.47 -4.55 -1.38
N ASN A 106 26.10 -4.60 -2.65
CA ASN A 106 26.57 -5.66 -3.54
C ASN A 106 27.24 -5.16 -4.82
N ARG A 107 26.88 -3.96 -5.31
CA ARG A 107 27.52 -3.37 -6.50
C ARG A 107 28.77 -2.60 -6.10
N ASN A 108 28.67 -1.86 -5.00
CA ASN A 108 29.77 -1.11 -4.43
C ASN A 108 30.51 -1.87 -3.31
N MET A 109 29.95 -3.00 -2.84
CA MET A 109 30.48 -3.80 -1.72
C MET A 109 30.63 -2.97 -0.42
N ASP A 110 29.86 -1.89 -0.30
CA ASP A 110 29.86 -0.97 0.83
C ASP A 110 28.71 -1.32 1.78
N TYR A 111 28.92 -2.38 2.55
CA TYR A 111 27.99 -2.85 3.58
C TYR A 111 27.71 -1.80 4.68
N PRO A 112 28.71 -1.03 5.17
CA PRO A 112 28.45 0.05 6.12
C PRO A 112 27.45 1.10 5.60
N MET A 113 27.61 1.56 4.36
CA MET A 113 26.71 2.54 3.76
C MET A 113 25.30 1.98 3.52
N ALA A 114 25.20 0.71 3.10
CA ALA A 114 23.93 0.02 2.95
C ALA A 114 23.19 -0.10 4.29
N ALA A 115 23.90 -0.43 5.37
CA ALA A 115 23.34 -0.53 6.72
C ALA A 115 22.85 0.84 7.23
N ALA A 116 23.66 1.89 7.09
CA ALA A 116 23.28 3.25 7.49
C ALA A 116 22.01 3.71 6.76
N THR A 117 21.94 3.49 5.45
CA THR A 117 20.77 3.85 4.62
C THR A 117 19.52 3.06 5.06
N SER A 118 19.68 1.78 5.40
CA SER A 118 18.57 0.93 5.90
C SER A 118 18.03 1.41 7.24
N VAL A 119 18.89 1.85 8.15
CA VAL A 119 18.49 2.44 9.43
C VAL A 119 17.71 3.73 9.22
N VAL A 120 18.14 4.60 8.30
CA VAL A 120 17.41 5.84 7.97
C VAL A 120 15.99 5.52 7.46
N ILE A 121 15.84 4.54 6.57
CA ILE A 121 14.51 4.08 6.10
C ILE A 121 13.67 3.58 7.26
N CYS A 122 14.25 2.78 8.16
CA CYS A 122 13.56 2.27 9.34
C CYS A 122 13.02 3.41 10.22
N VAL A 123 13.85 4.40 10.53
CA VAL A 123 13.44 5.58 11.30
C VAL A 123 12.30 6.34 10.61
N ILE A 124 12.40 6.54 9.30
CA ILE A 124 11.34 7.19 8.50
C ILE A 124 10.03 6.40 8.62
N LEU A 125 10.07 5.08 8.45
CA LEU A 125 8.88 4.22 8.55
C LEU A 125 8.26 4.20 9.95
N ILE A 126 9.09 4.25 11.01
CA ILE A 126 8.62 4.36 12.39
C ILE A 126 7.90 5.69 12.59
N ILE A 127 8.47 6.80 12.12
CA ILE A 127 7.86 8.14 12.21
C ILE A 127 6.52 8.16 11.46
N PHE A 128 6.48 7.68 10.21
CA PHE A 128 5.25 7.65 9.42
C PHE A 128 4.18 6.76 10.07
N SER A 129 4.56 5.59 10.55
CA SER A 129 3.63 4.67 11.23
C SER A 129 3.10 5.30 12.52
N GLY A 130 3.98 5.92 13.33
CA GLY A 130 3.58 6.61 14.56
C GLY A 130 2.65 7.79 14.31
N LEU A 131 2.91 8.60 13.27
CA LEU A 131 2.01 9.68 12.84
C LEU A 131 0.66 9.12 12.39
N TYR A 132 0.66 8.06 11.58
CA TYR A 132 -0.56 7.41 11.12
C TYR A 132 -1.41 6.90 12.30
N PHE A 133 -0.80 6.19 13.26
CA PHE A 133 -1.51 5.72 14.46
C PHE A 133 -2.04 6.87 15.30
N LYS A 134 -1.28 7.96 15.47
CA LYS A 134 -1.74 9.14 16.20
C LYS A 134 -2.96 9.79 15.53
N LEU A 135 -2.95 9.91 14.21
CA LEU A 135 -4.06 10.49 13.45
C LEU A 135 -5.30 9.59 13.43
N THR A 136 -5.11 8.26 13.40
CA THR A 136 -6.21 7.29 13.33
C THR A 136 -6.81 6.92 14.67
N LYS A 137 -6.13 7.20 15.80
CA LYS A 137 -6.60 6.92 17.18
C LYS A 137 -7.90 7.63 17.62
N THR A 138 -8.53 8.45 16.78
CA THR A 138 -9.61 9.38 17.19
C THR A 138 -11.03 8.81 17.09
N LYS A 139 -11.25 7.50 16.93
CA LYS A 139 -12.63 6.92 16.92
C LYS A 139 -12.73 5.50 17.51
N GLU A 140 -12.13 5.29 18.68
CA GLU A 140 -12.42 4.11 19.54
C GLU A 140 -12.72 4.54 20.98
N ALA A 141 -13.38 5.68 21.17
CA ALA A 141 -13.90 6.14 22.46
C ALA A 141 -15.40 6.44 22.32
#